data_AF-A0A956KIM2-F1
#
_entry.id   AF-A0A956KIM2-F1
#
_cell.length_a   1.000
_cell.length_b   1.000
_cell.length_c   1.000
_cell.angle_alpha   90.00
_cell.angle_beta   90.00
_cell.angle_gamma   90.00
#
_symmetry.space_group_name_H-M   'P 1'
#
loop_
_entity.id
_entity.type
_entity.pdbx_description
1 polymer ?
#
loop_
_entity_poly.entity_id
_entity_poly.type
_entity_poly.pdbx_seq_one_letter_code
_entity_poly.pdbx_strand_id
1 'polypeptide(L)'
;DTRILIVDPETRRPCAGERIGEIWIAGTTVAPGYWSAGSIVVDERFAATLAADATEPGAPGRWLRSGDLGFVRDGQLFVTGRIKDLLIVRGENYYPQDFEWAVQDRHEALRPNAAAAIVVDDGVGERLVFMTEVYPERLGDPRALIAALRAELGAVGVQPATILLLGPRAVAKTSSGKVQRGRMKARFLAGEIEALARWDVDADLRKIDAEALAALRASRGPQRLLAVDRLLAALIAAKLGADDEVGATAPLIELGLDSLAMVELGEQLSLALGVRVELASLAAPRSRAELVAVLAALEPPEDHDDADAAPVFTPAPADRLAPFPLHGIQRAYWVGRAGGVLGGVSCHSYHEFDGVDLDLPRLERAWQRLIARHDALRLVVDEDGLQRVLDPESAPAYAIAVDDLRELGDGAREAWLEQLRRRMSHRVLPAERWPLFEIRALRLDERRTRLCFSLDLLIADGSSLALLFAEWRRAYAAPERALPALPDFGFRDCVLHEAALQRSPAYAEALAWWQEQRPEIAGAPALPLARAPEELTRPRFVRRRQVIPARRWAALGEHARRHGLTPTMVVAAAFVEILEAWSGAQPFLLNLTSFRRPPVDPRVDAIVGDFTTMAFLRCDRAEPGAFDALAR
;
A
#
# COMPACT_ATOMS: atom_id res chain seq x y z
N ASP A 1 -23.46 40.08 1.09
CA ASP A 1 -23.32 39.63 2.50
C ASP A 1 -22.94 38.17 2.69
N THR A 2 -22.63 37.41 1.62
CA THR A 2 -22.17 36.02 1.74
C THR A 2 -20.65 35.97 1.69
N ARG A 3 -20.03 35.41 2.73
CA ARG A 3 -18.59 35.14 2.84
C ARG A 3 -18.35 33.66 2.60
N ILE A 4 -17.31 33.35 1.83
CA ILE A 4 -16.86 32.00 1.54
C ILE A 4 -15.42 31.88 2.04
N LEU A 5 -15.11 30.76 2.68
CA LEU A 5 -13.77 30.45 3.16
C LEU A 5 -13.45 28.99 2.86
N ILE A 6 -12.21 28.73 2.43
CA ILE A 6 -11.71 27.36 2.24
C ILE A 6 -11.02 26.96 3.52
N VAL A 7 -11.49 25.91 4.17
CA VAL A 7 -11.06 25.51 5.51
C VAL A 7 -10.62 24.05 5.49
N ASP A 8 -9.47 23.76 6.07
CA ASP A 8 -9.04 22.38 6.29
C ASP A 8 -10.04 21.72 7.27
N PRO A 9 -10.79 20.68 6.85
CA PRO A 9 -11.95 20.18 7.58
C PRO A 9 -11.60 19.50 8.91
N GLU A 10 -10.33 19.12 9.10
CA GLU A 10 -9.80 18.48 10.31
C GLU A 10 -9.24 19.53 11.27
N THR A 11 -8.32 20.36 10.79
CA THR A 11 -7.64 21.36 11.63
C THR A 11 -8.50 22.61 11.88
N ARG A 12 -9.58 22.81 11.12
CA ARG A 12 -10.45 23.99 11.12
C ARG A 12 -9.69 25.30 10.92
N ARG A 13 -8.57 25.24 10.20
CA ARG A 13 -7.76 26.40 9.83
C ARG A 13 -8.04 26.79 8.37
N PRO A 14 -8.04 28.08 8.03
CA PRO A 14 -8.13 28.51 6.65
C PRO A 14 -7.00 27.90 5.80
N CYS A 15 -7.35 27.37 4.63
CA CYS A 15 -6.39 26.91 3.64
C CYS A 15 -5.72 28.12 2.97
N ALA A 16 -4.39 28.06 2.79
CA ALA A 16 -3.64 29.08 2.09
C ALA A 16 -3.53 28.78 0.58
N GLY A 17 -3.64 29.82 -0.25
CA GLY A 17 -3.50 29.73 -1.70
C GLY A 17 -4.54 28.81 -2.35
N GLU A 18 -4.11 28.04 -3.36
CA GLU A 18 -4.96 27.10 -4.11
C GLU A 18 -5.08 25.72 -3.43
N ARG A 19 -4.84 25.63 -2.11
CA ARG A 19 -4.99 24.38 -1.37
C ARG A 19 -6.48 24.03 -1.25
N ILE A 20 -6.83 22.82 -1.69
CA ILE A 20 -8.18 22.28 -1.55
C ILE A 20 -8.53 22.13 -0.06
N GLY A 21 -9.70 22.62 0.32
CA GLY A 21 -10.30 22.44 1.63
C GLY A 21 -11.81 22.41 1.53
N GLU A 22 -12.49 22.27 2.65
CA GLU A 22 -13.95 22.35 2.73
C GLU A 22 -14.42 23.79 2.55
N ILE A 23 -15.46 23.97 1.73
CA ILE A 23 -16.08 25.26 1.47
C ILE A 23 -17.00 25.61 2.64
N TRP A 24 -16.64 26.62 3.41
CA TRP A 24 -17.41 27.14 4.53
C TRP A 24 -18.10 28.44 4.11
N ILE A 25 -19.39 28.57 4.46
CA ILE A 25 -20.22 29.69 4.03
C ILE A 25 -20.78 30.42 5.25
N ALA A 26 -20.68 31.74 5.29
CA ALA A 26 -21.30 32.57 6.32
C ALA A 26 -22.05 33.74 5.68
N GLY A 27 -23.26 34.03 6.13
CA GLY A 27 -24.03 35.15 5.61
C GLY A 27 -25.51 35.06 5.99
N THR A 28 -26.28 36.07 5.62
CA THR A 28 -27.72 36.18 5.91
C THR A 28 -28.56 35.11 5.21
N THR A 29 -28.00 34.42 4.21
CA THR A 29 -28.65 33.34 3.48
C THR A 29 -28.51 31.96 4.13
N VAL A 30 -27.73 31.83 5.21
CA VAL A 30 -27.56 30.57 5.94
C VAL A 30 -28.75 30.37 6.89
N ALA A 31 -29.48 29.27 6.71
CA ALA A 31 -30.59 28.91 7.58
C ALA A 31 -30.11 28.66 9.03
N PRO A 32 -30.96 28.84 10.06
CA PRO A 32 -30.57 28.65 11.44
C PRO A 32 -30.29 27.18 11.83
N GLY A 33 -30.74 26.21 11.04
CA GLY A 33 -30.55 24.78 11.30
C GLY A 33 -31.58 23.92 10.56
N TYR A 34 -31.70 22.64 10.93
CA TYR A 34 -32.72 21.74 10.38
C TYR A 34 -34.00 21.75 11.23
N TRP A 35 -35.16 21.70 10.59
CA TRP A 35 -36.42 21.46 11.28
C TRP A 35 -36.55 19.98 11.63
N SER A 36 -36.70 19.66 12.91
CA SER A 36 -36.93 18.30 13.39
C SER A 36 -37.83 18.31 14.62
N ALA A 37 -38.83 17.42 14.64
CA ALA A 37 -39.75 17.20 15.77
C ALA A 37 -40.34 18.50 16.39
N GLY A 38 -40.70 19.49 15.57
CA GLY A 38 -41.33 20.73 16.06
C GLY A 38 -40.37 21.84 16.49
N SER A 39 -39.06 21.69 16.26
CA SER A 39 -38.05 22.69 16.63
C SER A 39 -36.92 22.79 15.59
N ILE A 40 -36.14 23.88 15.64
CA ILE A 40 -34.93 24.05 14.85
C ILE A 40 -33.76 23.43 15.62
N VAL A 41 -33.12 22.43 15.02
CA VAL A 41 -31.92 21.78 15.55
C VAL A 41 -30.70 22.33 14.81
N VAL A 42 -29.77 22.92 15.57
CA VAL A 42 -28.49 23.41 15.06
C VAL A 42 -27.43 22.37 15.36
N ASP A 43 -26.86 21.76 14.32
CA ASP A 43 -25.73 20.84 14.48
C ASP A 43 -24.40 21.52 14.12
N GLU A 44 -23.30 20.77 14.25
CA GLU A 44 -21.96 21.26 13.94
C GLU A 44 -21.80 21.78 12.50
N ARG A 45 -22.71 21.45 11.57
CA ARG A 45 -22.67 21.99 10.21
C ARG A 45 -23.06 23.46 10.18
N PHE A 46 -24.02 23.89 11.00
CA PHE A 46 -24.56 25.26 10.98
C PHE A 46 -23.90 26.18 12.03
N ALA A 47 -23.07 25.63 12.90
CA ALA A 47 -22.41 26.34 13.99
C ALA A 47 -20.89 26.13 14.01
N ALA A 48 -20.27 25.91 12.85
CA ALA A 48 -18.83 25.70 12.79
C ALA A 48 -18.04 26.98 13.08
N THR A 49 -16.91 26.81 13.77
CA THR A 49 -15.98 27.89 14.16
C THR A 49 -14.56 27.55 13.69
N LEU A 50 -13.80 28.58 13.36
CA LEU A 50 -12.38 28.43 13.02
C LEU A 50 -11.57 28.14 14.29
N ALA A 51 -10.45 27.44 14.14
CA ALA A 51 -9.59 27.08 15.26
C ALA A 51 -9.02 28.29 16.03
N ALA A 52 -8.79 29.43 15.35
CA ALA A 52 -8.33 30.66 15.99
C ALA A 52 -9.44 31.32 16.84
N ASP A 53 -10.67 31.33 16.33
CA ASP A 53 -11.82 31.97 16.97
C ASP A 53 -12.36 31.17 18.17
N ALA A 54 -11.97 29.90 18.31
CA ALA A 54 -12.33 29.06 19.45
C ALA A 54 -11.68 29.51 20.77
N THR A 55 -10.70 30.42 20.72
CA THR A 55 -9.97 30.94 21.90
C THR A 55 -10.51 32.27 22.43
N GLU A 56 -11.43 32.92 21.72
CA GLU A 56 -12.08 34.16 22.17
C GLU A 56 -13.57 33.94 22.48
N PRO A 57 -14.01 34.07 23.75
CA PRO A 57 -15.41 33.97 24.12
C PRO A 57 -16.22 35.11 23.46
N GLY A 58 -17.02 34.80 22.43
CA GLY A 58 -17.96 35.75 21.81
C GLY A 58 -17.62 36.24 20.39
N ALA A 59 -16.62 35.67 19.72
CA ALA A 59 -16.28 36.06 18.35
C ALA A 59 -17.42 35.78 17.32
N PRO A 60 -17.77 36.73 16.43
CA PRO A 60 -18.91 36.61 15.52
C PRO A 60 -18.53 35.92 14.20
N GLY A 61 -18.90 34.65 14.05
CA GLY A 61 -18.88 33.98 12.75
C GLY A 61 -19.24 32.51 12.82
N ARG A 62 -20.54 32.18 12.87
CA ARG A 62 -20.98 30.80 12.61
C ARG A 62 -20.87 30.52 11.13
N TRP A 63 -20.16 29.46 10.78
CA TRP A 63 -19.99 28.99 9.41
C TRP A 63 -20.88 27.77 9.16
N LEU A 64 -21.44 27.72 7.95
CA LEU A 64 -22.04 26.55 7.37
C LEU A 64 -20.96 25.70 6.70
N ARG A 65 -20.74 24.48 7.22
CA ARG A 65 -19.95 23.43 6.56
C ARG A 65 -20.77 22.83 5.43
N SER A 66 -20.43 23.17 4.19
CA SER A 66 -21.15 22.64 3.02
C SER A 66 -20.91 21.13 2.82
N GLY A 67 -19.76 20.63 3.29
CA GLY A 67 -19.25 19.30 2.93
C GLY A 67 -18.72 19.22 1.50
N ASP A 68 -18.75 20.32 0.74
CA ASP A 68 -18.16 20.43 -0.59
C ASP A 68 -16.70 20.88 -0.46
N LEU A 69 -15.84 20.34 -1.31
CA LEU A 69 -14.42 20.64 -1.38
C LEU A 69 -14.16 21.63 -2.52
N GLY A 70 -13.21 22.53 -2.32
CA GLY A 70 -12.82 23.48 -3.35
C GLY A 70 -11.62 24.33 -2.96
N PHE A 71 -11.25 25.24 -3.86
CA PHE A 71 -10.23 26.25 -3.64
C PHE A 71 -10.61 27.55 -4.37
N VAL A 72 -9.96 28.65 -4.03
CA VAL A 72 -10.15 29.94 -4.71
C VAL A 72 -8.92 30.25 -5.56
N ARG A 73 -9.15 30.57 -6.84
CA ARG A 73 -8.12 31.07 -7.76
C ARG A 73 -8.65 32.27 -8.52
N ASP A 74 -7.85 33.34 -8.61
CA ASP A 74 -8.20 34.57 -9.33
C ASP A 74 -9.58 35.16 -8.90
N GLY A 75 -9.91 35.03 -7.61
CA GLY A 75 -11.19 35.49 -7.05
C GLY A 75 -12.40 34.61 -7.37
N GLN A 76 -12.21 33.48 -8.05
CA GLN A 76 -13.27 32.52 -8.40
C GLN A 76 -13.16 31.25 -7.53
N LEU A 77 -14.32 30.73 -7.10
CA LEU A 77 -14.42 29.47 -6.36
C LEU A 77 -14.51 28.29 -7.33
N PHE A 78 -13.59 27.34 -7.20
CA PHE A 78 -13.60 26.07 -7.93
C PHE A 78 -14.06 24.97 -6.96
N VAL A 79 -15.22 24.36 -7.24
CA VAL A 79 -15.73 23.22 -6.48
C VAL A 79 -15.16 21.94 -7.09
N THR A 80 -14.40 21.18 -6.31
CA THR A 80 -13.67 19.99 -6.78
C THR A 80 -14.37 18.69 -6.44
N GLY A 81 -15.30 18.69 -5.49
CA GLY A 81 -16.04 17.48 -5.15
C GLY A 81 -16.71 17.58 -3.79
N ARG A 82 -17.04 16.44 -3.19
CA ARG A 82 -17.66 16.37 -1.87
C ARG A 82 -16.85 15.48 -0.95
N ILE A 83 -16.62 15.92 0.29
CA ILE A 83 -15.75 15.24 1.24
C ILE A 83 -16.18 13.79 1.52
N LYS A 84 -17.49 13.53 1.53
CA LYS A 84 -18.07 12.20 1.77
C LYS A 84 -18.09 11.28 0.55
N ASP A 85 -17.86 11.83 -0.63
CA ASP A 85 -17.88 11.09 -1.89
C ASP A 85 -16.46 10.76 -2.38
N LEU A 86 -15.43 11.21 -1.68
CA LEU A 86 -14.04 10.98 -2.04
C LEU A 86 -13.70 9.47 -2.02
N LEU A 87 -13.14 8.98 -3.12
CA LEU A 87 -12.67 7.62 -3.27
C LEU A 87 -11.25 7.52 -2.73
N ILE A 88 -10.98 6.54 -1.87
CA ILE A 88 -9.64 6.27 -1.37
C ILE A 88 -9.22 4.92 -1.93
N VAL A 89 -8.16 4.90 -2.74
CA VAL A 89 -7.63 3.67 -3.34
C VAL A 89 -6.14 3.62 -3.08
N ARG A 90 -5.68 2.59 -2.37
CA ARG A 90 -4.26 2.38 -2.05
C ARG A 90 -3.65 3.59 -1.33
N GLY A 91 -4.44 4.24 -0.47
CA GLY A 91 -4.03 5.41 0.30
C GLY A 91 -4.04 6.75 -0.46
N GLU A 92 -4.42 6.76 -1.74
CA GLU A 92 -4.55 7.97 -2.56
C GLU A 92 -6.01 8.39 -2.70
N ASN A 93 -6.23 9.71 -2.75
CA ASN A 93 -7.55 10.33 -2.77
C ASN A 93 -7.97 10.71 -4.20
N TYR A 94 -9.11 10.20 -4.67
CA TYR A 94 -9.67 10.47 -5.99
C TYR A 94 -11.11 10.97 -5.91
N TYR A 95 -11.51 11.81 -6.88
CA TYR A 95 -12.91 12.23 -7.00
C TYR A 95 -13.65 11.30 -7.97
N PRO A 96 -14.81 10.74 -7.58
CA PRO A 96 -15.60 9.88 -8.47
C PRO A 96 -15.94 10.56 -9.81
N GLN A 97 -16.16 11.87 -9.77
CA GLN A 97 -16.53 12.67 -10.93
C GLN A 97 -15.45 12.66 -12.00
N ASP A 98 -14.17 12.60 -11.62
CA ASP A 98 -13.07 12.57 -12.58
C ASP A 98 -13.17 11.30 -13.44
N PHE A 99 -13.49 10.15 -12.83
CA PHE A 99 -13.74 8.90 -13.56
C PHE A 99 -15.03 8.94 -14.39
N GLU A 100 -16.12 9.45 -13.81
CA GLU A 100 -17.43 9.50 -14.48
C GLU A 100 -17.42 10.43 -15.70
N TRP A 101 -16.76 11.59 -15.59
CA TRP A 101 -16.63 12.55 -16.68
C TRP A 101 -15.57 12.14 -17.71
N ALA A 102 -14.51 11.43 -17.30
CA ALA A 102 -13.49 10.96 -18.24
C ALA A 102 -14.08 10.15 -19.41
N VAL A 103 -15.12 9.37 -19.13
CA VAL A 103 -15.72 8.45 -20.10
C VAL A 103 -17.01 8.96 -20.73
N GLN A 104 -17.68 9.94 -20.14
CA GLN A 104 -19.08 10.26 -20.41
C GLN A 104 -19.40 10.50 -21.91
N ASP A 105 -18.50 11.18 -22.61
CA ASP A 105 -18.68 11.57 -24.01
C ASP A 105 -17.70 10.85 -24.96
N ARG A 106 -17.12 9.73 -24.51
CA ARG A 106 -16.08 8.99 -25.25
C ARG A 106 -16.60 7.97 -26.24
N HIS A 107 -17.84 7.51 -26.07
CA HIS A 107 -18.41 6.47 -26.93
C HIS A 107 -19.92 6.64 -27.10
N GLU A 108 -20.45 6.41 -28.31
CA GLU A 108 -21.87 6.61 -28.65
C GLU A 108 -22.85 5.70 -27.91
N ALA A 109 -22.33 4.58 -27.40
CA ALA A 109 -23.08 3.64 -26.58
C ALA A 109 -23.29 4.12 -25.14
N LEU A 110 -22.49 5.07 -24.64
CA LEU A 110 -22.56 5.49 -23.25
C LEU A 110 -23.71 6.47 -23.02
N ARG A 111 -24.39 6.31 -21.89
CA ARG A 111 -25.44 7.25 -21.48
C ARG A 111 -24.83 8.38 -20.66
N PRO A 112 -25.05 9.65 -21.06
CA PRO A 112 -24.50 10.78 -20.32
C PRO A 112 -25.09 10.85 -18.91
N ASN A 113 -24.27 11.29 -17.95
CA ASN A 113 -24.63 11.42 -16.54
C ASN A 113 -25.17 10.12 -15.91
N ALA A 114 -24.80 8.96 -16.43
CA ALA A 114 -25.29 7.65 -15.99
C ALA A 114 -24.16 6.68 -15.63
N ALA A 115 -23.09 7.21 -15.04
CA ALA A 115 -21.97 6.44 -14.51
C ALA A 115 -21.86 6.60 -12.99
N ALA A 116 -21.25 5.62 -12.33
CA ALA A 116 -20.92 5.65 -10.91
C ALA A 116 -19.55 5.01 -10.69
N ALA A 117 -18.63 5.79 -10.11
CA ALA A 117 -17.37 5.27 -9.58
C ALA A 117 -17.48 5.05 -8.06
N ILE A 118 -17.13 3.86 -7.59
CA ILE A 118 -17.15 3.50 -6.18
C ILE A 118 -15.86 2.77 -5.80
N VAL A 119 -15.52 2.77 -4.51
CA VAL A 119 -14.47 1.90 -3.97
C VAL A 119 -15.09 0.80 -3.13
N VAL A 120 -14.65 -0.43 -3.36
CA VAL A 120 -14.95 -1.59 -2.52
C VAL A 120 -13.67 -2.08 -1.85
N ASP A 121 -13.86 -2.72 -0.70
CA ASP A 121 -12.79 -3.40 0.01
C ASP A 121 -13.23 -4.86 0.15
N ASP A 122 -12.59 -5.75 -0.62
CA ASP A 122 -12.93 -7.17 -0.72
C ASP A 122 -11.98 -8.08 0.08
N GLY A 123 -11.13 -7.49 0.92
CA GLY A 123 -10.16 -8.23 1.73
C GLY A 123 -8.77 -8.30 1.13
N VAL A 124 -8.62 -8.15 -0.19
CA VAL A 124 -7.31 -8.09 -0.89
C VAL A 124 -6.79 -6.64 -0.97
N GLY A 125 -7.69 -5.66 -0.96
CA GLY A 125 -7.34 -4.24 -0.89
C GLY A 125 -8.48 -3.32 -1.29
N GLU A 126 -8.26 -2.01 -1.19
CA GLU A 126 -9.17 -1.01 -1.75
C GLU A 126 -9.14 -1.08 -3.29
N ARG A 127 -10.29 -1.28 -3.91
CA ARG A 127 -10.43 -1.50 -5.35
C ARG A 127 -11.50 -0.59 -5.94
N LEU A 128 -11.17 0.06 -7.06
CA LEU A 128 -12.11 0.90 -7.81
C LEU A 128 -13.07 0.01 -8.62
N VAL A 129 -14.37 0.26 -8.52
CA VAL A 129 -15.39 -0.35 -9.36
C VAL A 129 -16.09 0.75 -10.13
N PHE A 130 -16.12 0.61 -11.45
CA PHE A 130 -16.77 1.54 -12.35
C PHE A 130 -18.03 0.92 -12.95
N MET A 131 -19.12 1.67 -12.98
CA MET A 131 -20.40 1.22 -13.52
C MET A 131 -20.96 2.29 -14.44
N THR A 132 -21.42 1.92 -15.62
CA THR A 132 -22.03 2.87 -16.55
C THR A 132 -23.22 2.27 -17.27
N GLU A 133 -24.29 3.06 -17.43
CA GLU A 133 -25.39 2.67 -18.32
C GLU A 133 -24.99 2.85 -19.78
N VAL A 134 -25.50 1.95 -20.61
CA VAL A 134 -25.33 2.01 -22.07
C VAL A 134 -26.68 2.06 -22.77
N TYR A 135 -26.68 2.49 -24.03
CA TYR A 135 -27.76 2.25 -24.99
C TYR A 135 -27.57 0.83 -25.56
N PRO A 136 -28.36 -0.19 -25.15
CA PRO A 136 -28.13 -1.57 -25.57
C PRO A 136 -28.10 -1.75 -27.09
N GLU A 137 -28.90 -0.96 -27.81
CA GLU A 137 -28.99 -0.93 -29.26
C GLU A 137 -27.74 -0.36 -29.96
N ARG A 138 -26.83 0.30 -29.22
CA ARG A 138 -25.58 0.90 -29.72
C ARG A 138 -24.33 0.27 -29.12
N LEU A 139 -24.49 -0.74 -28.26
CA LEU A 139 -23.39 -1.30 -27.47
C LEU A 139 -22.31 -1.96 -28.34
N GLY A 140 -22.69 -2.57 -29.46
CA GLY A 140 -21.74 -3.31 -30.30
C GLY A 140 -21.10 -4.47 -29.51
N ASP A 141 -19.77 -4.59 -29.59
CA ASP A 141 -19.00 -5.54 -28.77
C ASP A 141 -18.77 -4.99 -27.35
N PRO A 142 -19.37 -5.60 -26.31
CA PRO A 142 -19.19 -5.15 -24.93
C PRO A 142 -17.75 -5.21 -24.45
N ARG A 143 -16.91 -6.11 -25.00
CA ARG A 143 -15.50 -6.22 -24.63
C ARG A 143 -14.72 -5.01 -25.12
N ALA A 144 -14.90 -4.63 -26.38
CA ALA A 144 -14.27 -3.45 -26.96
C ALA A 144 -14.64 -2.15 -26.22
N LEU A 145 -15.90 -2.00 -25.80
CA LEU A 145 -16.30 -0.85 -24.99
C LEU A 145 -15.66 -0.86 -23.59
N ILE A 146 -15.63 -2.02 -22.92
CA ILE A 146 -14.95 -2.16 -21.63
C ILE A 146 -13.47 -1.80 -21.75
N ALA A 147 -12.79 -2.24 -22.80
CA ALA A 147 -11.39 -1.90 -23.08
C ALA A 147 -11.17 -0.39 -23.20
N ALA A 148 -12.01 0.29 -24.00
CA ALA A 148 -11.95 1.73 -24.17
C ALA A 148 -12.20 2.48 -22.84
N LEU A 149 -13.17 2.02 -22.05
CA LEU A 149 -13.44 2.57 -20.72
C LEU A 149 -12.23 2.38 -19.78
N ARG A 150 -11.59 1.21 -19.78
CA ARG A 150 -10.40 0.94 -18.94
C ARG A 150 -9.27 1.93 -19.25
N ALA A 151 -8.99 2.17 -20.52
CA ALA A 151 -7.94 3.11 -20.94
C ALA A 151 -8.23 4.55 -20.44
N GLU A 152 -9.45 5.04 -20.65
CA GLU A 152 -9.86 6.40 -20.21
C GLU A 152 -9.87 6.54 -18.68
N LEU A 153 -10.35 5.52 -17.96
CA LEU A 153 -10.37 5.52 -16.49
C LEU A 153 -8.97 5.43 -15.89
N GLY A 154 -8.08 4.62 -16.50
CA GLY A 154 -6.69 4.51 -16.09
C GLY A 154 -5.93 5.84 -16.16
N ALA A 155 -6.24 6.68 -17.16
CA ALA A 155 -5.64 8.01 -17.31
C ALA A 155 -5.99 8.98 -16.16
N VAL A 156 -7.03 8.70 -15.37
CA VAL A 156 -7.40 9.47 -14.18
C VAL A 156 -6.45 9.19 -12.99
N GLY A 157 -5.68 8.09 -13.04
CA GLY A 157 -4.60 7.80 -12.09
C GLY A 157 -4.78 6.50 -11.29
N VAL A 158 -5.94 5.84 -11.38
CA VAL A 158 -6.17 4.50 -10.80
C VAL A 158 -6.97 3.63 -11.76
N GLN A 159 -6.54 2.37 -11.88
CA GLN A 159 -7.24 1.38 -12.69
C GLN A 159 -8.46 0.82 -11.96
N PRO A 160 -9.63 0.69 -12.63
CA PRO A 160 -10.75 -0.05 -12.09
C PRO A 160 -10.39 -1.54 -11.98
N ALA A 161 -10.73 -2.15 -10.86
CA ALA A 161 -10.66 -3.61 -10.68
C ALA A 161 -11.87 -4.32 -11.28
N THR A 162 -13.00 -3.62 -11.42
CA THR A 162 -14.23 -4.14 -12.03
C THR A 162 -14.89 -3.05 -12.87
N ILE A 163 -15.37 -3.42 -14.07
CA ILE A 163 -16.25 -2.57 -14.89
C ILE A 163 -17.56 -3.29 -15.16
N LEU A 164 -18.68 -2.59 -14.93
CA LEU A 164 -20.02 -3.07 -15.24
C LEU A 164 -20.68 -2.19 -16.31
N LEU A 165 -21.10 -2.81 -17.40
CA LEU A 165 -21.99 -2.20 -18.38
C LEU A 165 -23.43 -2.54 -18.01
N LEU A 166 -24.23 -1.52 -17.75
CA LEU A 166 -25.57 -1.67 -17.19
C LEU A 166 -26.66 -1.29 -18.21
N GLY A 167 -27.82 -1.92 -18.05
CA GLY A 167 -29.01 -1.52 -18.79
C GLY A 167 -29.56 -0.15 -18.38
N PRO A 168 -30.50 0.40 -19.15
CA PRO A 168 -31.20 1.64 -18.82
C PRO A 168 -31.77 1.68 -17.40
N ARG A 169 -31.59 2.81 -16.70
CA ARG A 169 -32.14 3.08 -15.34
C ARG A 169 -31.57 2.20 -14.21
N ALA A 170 -30.44 1.52 -14.45
CA ALA A 170 -29.77 0.70 -13.45
C ALA A 170 -28.94 1.51 -12.46
N VAL A 171 -28.38 2.65 -12.88
CA VAL A 171 -27.62 3.55 -12.00
C VAL A 171 -28.60 4.37 -11.16
N ALA A 172 -28.55 4.16 -9.84
CA ALA A 172 -29.43 4.83 -8.90
C ALA A 172 -29.17 6.35 -8.89
N LYS A 173 -30.23 7.14 -9.06
CA LYS A 173 -30.19 8.61 -9.04
C LYS A 173 -31.26 9.17 -8.10
N THR A 174 -30.99 10.34 -7.54
CA THR A 174 -32.00 11.14 -6.81
C THR A 174 -33.03 11.75 -7.78
N SER A 175 -34.13 12.29 -7.25
CA SER A 175 -35.10 13.06 -8.05
C SER A 175 -34.47 14.27 -8.77
N SER A 176 -33.34 14.77 -8.27
CA SER A 176 -32.55 15.85 -8.89
C SER A 176 -31.54 15.36 -9.95
N GLY A 177 -31.51 14.06 -10.27
CA GLY A 177 -30.59 13.47 -11.25
C GLY A 177 -29.21 13.11 -10.72
N LYS A 178 -28.86 13.48 -9.48
CA LYS A 178 -27.55 13.14 -8.87
C LYS A 178 -27.41 11.64 -8.61
N VAL A 179 -26.26 11.06 -8.97
CA VAL A 179 -25.90 9.65 -8.75
C VAL A 179 -25.84 9.32 -7.26
N GLN A 180 -26.50 8.23 -6.85
CA GLN A 180 -26.50 7.71 -5.48
C GLN A 180 -25.41 6.65 -5.30
N ARG A 181 -24.13 7.06 -5.29
CA ARG A 181 -22.96 6.15 -5.22
C ARG A 181 -22.99 5.19 -4.02
N GLY A 182 -23.42 5.68 -2.85
CA GLY A 182 -23.59 4.82 -1.67
C GLY A 182 -24.60 3.68 -1.89
N ARG A 183 -25.70 3.95 -2.61
CA ARG A 183 -26.68 2.92 -2.97
C ARG A 183 -26.14 1.97 -4.02
N MET A 184 -25.39 2.46 -5.00
CA MET A 184 -24.71 1.60 -5.99
C MET A 184 -23.69 0.67 -5.31
N LYS A 185 -22.89 1.19 -4.39
CA LYS A 185 -21.96 0.38 -3.58
C LYS A 185 -22.66 -0.69 -2.77
N ALA A 186 -23.76 -0.36 -2.09
CA ALA A 186 -24.53 -1.34 -1.34
C ALA A 186 -25.08 -2.47 -2.24
N ARG A 187 -25.69 -2.12 -3.38
CA ARG A 187 -26.20 -3.10 -4.35
C ARG A 187 -25.11 -3.98 -4.94
N PHE A 188 -23.93 -3.41 -5.24
CA PHE A 188 -22.80 -4.17 -5.75
C PHE A 188 -22.30 -5.20 -4.74
N LEU A 189 -22.12 -4.79 -3.48
CA LEU A 189 -21.67 -5.67 -2.40
C LEU A 189 -22.69 -6.78 -2.08
N ALA A 190 -23.99 -6.51 -2.30
CA ALA A 190 -25.06 -7.49 -2.14
C ALA A 190 -25.25 -8.41 -3.35
N GLY A 191 -24.54 -8.18 -4.47
CA GLY A 191 -24.72 -8.94 -5.71
C GLY A 191 -26.03 -8.64 -6.46
N GLU A 192 -26.67 -7.49 -6.18
CA GLU A 192 -27.99 -7.11 -6.71
C GLU A 192 -27.93 -6.25 -7.99
N ILE A 193 -26.78 -6.28 -8.68
CA ILE A 193 -26.57 -5.54 -9.92
C ILE A 193 -26.52 -6.54 -11.08
N GLU A 194 -27.57 -6.51 -11.89
CA GLU A 194 -27.60 -7.21 -13.18
C GLU A 194 -26.88 -6.35 -14.23
N ALA A 195 -25.81 -6.89 -14.81
CA ALA A 195 -25.00 -6.21 -15.81
C ALA A 195 -25.17 -6.89 -17.17
N LEU A 196 -25.20 -6.08 -18.23
CA LEU A 196 -25.17 -6.57 -19.61
C LEU A 196 -23.80 -7.18 -19.94
N ALA A 197 -22.73 -6.62 -19.37
CA ALA A 197 -21.39 -7.18 -19.40
C ALA A 197 -20.62 -6.79 -18.14
N ARG A 198 -19.71 -7.67 -17.72
CA ARG A 198 -18.87 -7.51 -16.54
C ARG A 198 -17.43 -7.92 -16.87
N TRP A 199 -16.48 -7.15 -16.37
CA TRP A 199 -15.06 -7.47 -16.39
C TRP A 199 -14.47 -7.31 -14.98
N ASP A 200 -13.56 -8.20 -14.58
CA ASP A 200 -12.86 -8.21 -13.29
C ASP A 200 -11.37 -8.52 -13.46
N VAL A 201 -10.50 -7.76 -12.79
CA VAL A 201 -9.03 -7.94 -12.82
C VAL A 201 -8.56 -9.30 -12.29
N ASP A 202 -9.28 -9.89 -11.33
CA ASP A 202 -8.94 -11.18 -10.72
C ASP A 202 -9.33 -12.40 -11.60
N ALA A 203 -10.21 -12.21 -12.59
CA ALA A 203 -10.74 -13.30 -13.40
C ALA A 203 -9.73 -13.85 -14.43
N ASP A 204 -8.70 -13.07 -14.75
CA ASP A 204 -7.68 -13.43 -15.74
C ASP A 204 -6.44 -14.07 -15.09
N LEU A 205 -6.10 -13.73 -13.83
CA LEU A 205 -4.98 -14.33 -13.09
C LEU A 205 -5.29 -15.74 -12.55
N ARG A 206 -6.56 -16.08 -12.36
CA ARG A 206 -7.00 -17.38 -11.78
C ARG A 206 -7.18 -18.51 -12.80
N LYS A 207 -6.83 -18.29 -14.07
CA LYS A 207 -7.12 -19.22 -15.19
C LYS A 207 -5.91 -19.92 -15.80
N ILE A 208 -4.72 -19.87 -15.20
CA ILE A 208 -3.64 -20.74 -15.66
C ILE A 208 -3.76 -22.06 -14.92
N ASP A 209 -4.66 -22.93 -15.40
CA ASP A 209 -4.80 -24.29 -14.86
C ASP A 209 -3.52 -25.12 -15.12
N ALA A 210 -3.34 -26.19 -14.34
CA ALA A 210 -2.14 -27.03 -14.43
C ALA A 210 -1.96 -27.67 -15.82
N GLU A 211 -3.07 -27.89 -16.55
CA GLU A 211 -3.07 -28.42 -17.91
C GLU A 211 -2.57 -27.39 -18.94
N ALA A 212 -2.95 -26.12 -18.82
CA ALA A 212 -2.48 -25.02 -19.64
C ALA A 212 -0.99 -24.73 -19.39
N LEU A 213 -0.52 -24.83 -18.14
CA LEU A 213 0.89 -24.77 -17.80
C LEU A 213 1.68 -25.92 -18.44
N ALA A 214 1.16 -27.15 -18.34
CA ALA A 214 1.77 -28.32 -18.98
C ALA A 214 1.84 -28.16 -20.51
N ALA A 215 0.76 -27.68 -21.13
CA ALA A 215 0.70 -27.42 -22.57
C ALA A 215 1.68 -26.31 -23.02
N LEU A 216 1.78 -25.22 -22.24
CA LEU A 216 2.75 -24.14 -22.48
C LEU A 216 4.19 -24.69 -22.41
N ARG A 217 4.52 -25.48 -21.38
CA ARG A 217 5.86 -26.07 -21.19
C ARG A 217 6.21 -27.10 -22.27
N ALA A 218 5.22 -27.85 -22.76
CA ALA A 218 5.38 -28.80 -23.85
C ALA A 218 5.47 -28.14 -25.24
N SER A 219 5.02 -26.89 -25.39
CA SER A 219 5.04 -26.18 -26.67
C SER A 219 6.47 -25.92 -27.18
N ARG A 220 6.66 -25.96 -28.50
CA ARG A 220 7.93 -25.69 -29.21
C ARG A 220 7.68 -24.79 -30.43
N GLY A 221 8.75 -24.18 -30.94
CA GLY A 221 8.70 -23.40 -32.19
C GLY A 221 7.65 -22.26 -32.18
N PRO A 222 6.97 -22.00 -33.31
CA PRO A 222 5.99 -20.92 -33.43
C PRO A 222 4.83 -20.99 -32.42
N GLN A 223 4.43 -22.20 -32.01
CA GLN A 223 3.37 -22.38 -31.01
C GLN A 223 3.79 -21.86 -29.63
N ARG A 224 5.07 -22.00 -29.28
CA ARG A 224 5.62 -21.49 -28.01
C ARG A 224 5.63 -19.97 -27.99
N LEU A 225 6.07 -19.32 -29.06
CA LEU A 225 6.02 -17.85 -29.19
C LEU A 225 4.61 -17.32 -28.95
N LEU A 226 3.61 -17.93 -29.59
CA LEU A 226 2.21 -17.50 -29.45
C LEU A 226 1.63 -17.76 -28.04
N ALA A 227 2.06 -18.82 -27.38
CA ALA A 227 1.60 -19.15 -26.02
C ALA A 227 2.23 -18.23 -24.97
N VAL A 228 3.54 -17.94 -25.11
CA VAL A 228 4.27 -16.99 -24.27
C VAL A 228 3.75 -15.58 -24.46
N ASP A 229 3.47 -15.16 -25.70
CA ASP A 229 2.89 -13.85 -25.99
C ASP A 229 1.52 -13.66 -25.33
N ARG A 230 0.65 -14.66 -25.40
CA ARG A 230 -0.66 -14.63 -24.74
C ARG A 230 -0.55 -14.60 -23.21
N LEU A 231 0.37 -15.38 -22.64
CA LEU A 231 0.63 -15.33 -21.20
C LEU A 231 1.12 -13.95 -20.78
N LEU A 232 2.13 -13.43 -21.47
CA LEU A 232 2.71 -12.13 -21.16
C LEU A 232 1.68 -11.00 -21.30
N ALA A 233 0.89 -11.01 -22.37
CA ALA A 233 -0.27 -10.13 -22.53
C ALA A 233 -1.21 -10.18 -21.33
N ALA A 234 -1.66 -11.37 -20.95
CA ALA A 234 -2.62 -11.54 -19.86
C ALA A 234 -2.07 -11.04 -18.51
N LEU A 235 -0.79 -11.31 -18.22
CA LEU A 235 -0.15 -10.86 -16.99
C LEU A 235 0.06 -9.33 -16.97
N ILE A 236 0.47 -8.74 -18.10
CA ILE A 236 0.59 -7.29 -18.25
C ILE A 236 -0.80 -6.64 -18.14
N ALA A 237 -1.80 -7.18 -18.84
CA ALA A 237 -3.19 -6.75 -18.82
C ALA A 237 -3.78 -6.76 -17.41
N ALA A 238 -3.49 -7.81 -16.63
CA ALA A 238 -3.91 -7.91 -15.24
C ALA A 238 -3.24 -6.85 -14.35
N LYS A 239 -1.95 -6.56 -14.56
CA LYS A 239 -1.21 -5.57 -13.76
C LYS A 239 -1.54 -4.13 -14.14
N LEU A 240 -1.71 -3.86 -15.43
CA LEU A 240 -2.00 -2.54 -15.98
C LEU A 240 -3.47 -2.22 -16.10
N GLY A 241 -4.35 -3.21 -15.94
CA GLY A 241 -5.76 -3.03 -16.23
C GLY A 241 -6.03 -2.64 -17.70
N ALA A 242 -5.23 -3.11 -18.66
CA ALA A 242 -5.42 -2.89 -20.11
C ALA A 242 -5.80 -4.20 -20.88
N ASP A 243 -6.30 -4.10 -22.12
CA ASP A 243 -6.58 -5.26 -22.99
C ASP A 243 -5.28 -5.87 -23.58
N ASP A 244 -5.37 -7.06 -24.20
CA ASP A 244 -4.28 -7.80 -24.86
C ASP A 244 -3.49 -6.98 -25.90
N GLU A 245 -3.98 -5.80 -26.31
CA GLU A 245 -3.31 -4.84 -27.21
C GLU A 245 -2.40 -3.83 -26.48
N VAL A 246 -1.86 -4.19 -25.30
CA VAL A 246 -0.77 -3.40 -24.71
C VAL A 246 0.37 -3.29 -25.74
N GLY A 247 0.66 -2.04 -26.14
CA GLY A 247 1.42 -1.70 -27.34
C GLY A 247 2.60 -2.62 -27.60
N ALA A 248 2.53 -3.39 -28.67
CA ALA A 248 3.50 -4.44 -29.01
C ALA A 248 4.96 -3.93 -29.08
N THR A 249 5.13 -2.62 -29.25
CA THR A 249 6.41 -1.94 -29.47
C THR A 249 6.97 -1.20 -28.25
N ALA A 250 6.19 -0.99 -27.19
CA ALA A 250 6.60 -0.19 -26.04
C ALA A 250 7.23 -1.07 -24.92
N PRO A 251 8.31 -0.60 -24.26
CA PRO A 251 8.86 -1.24 -23.07
C PRO A 251 7.88 -1.30 -21.90
N LEU A 252 8.00 -2.34 -21.05
CA LEU A 252 7.13 -2.55 -19.89
C LEU A 252 7.05 -1.35 -18.93
N ILE A 253 8.17 -0.66 -18.72
CA ILE A 253 8.22 0.51 -17.83
C ILE A 253 7.41 1.68 -18.43
N GLU A 254 7.49 1.88 -19.74
CA GLU A 254 6.72 2.92 -20.43
C GLU A 254 5.22 2.61 -20.40
N LEU A 255 4.86 1.34 -20.35
CA LEU A 255 3.49 0.87 -20.18
C LEU A 255 2.96 1.08 -18.75
N GLY A 256 3.80 1.52 -17.80
CA GLY A 256 3.40 1.87 -16.45
C GLY A 256 3.65 0.77 -15.41
N LEU A 257 4.39 -0.30 -15.74
CA LEU A 257 4.83 -1.27 -14.75
C LEU A 257 5.95 -0.66 -13.90
N ASP A 258 5.72 -0.56 -12.59
CA ASP A 258 6.74 -0.18 -11.63
C ASP A 258 7.64 -1.36 -11.23
N SER A 259 8.65 -1.09 -10.41
CA SER A 259 9.64 -2.11 -10.00
C SER A 259 9.02 -3.28 -9.24
N LEU A 260 7.92 -3.09 -8.48
CA LEU A 260 7.25 -4.18 -7.77
C LEU A 260 6.43 -5.03 -8.74
N ALA A 261 5.65 -4.38 -9.61
CA ALA A 261 4.89 -5.05 -10.67
C ALA A 261 5.79 -5.91 -11.57
N MET A 262 7.02 -5.46 -11.81
CA MET A 262 8.04 -6.19 -12.59
C MET A 262 8.58 -7.43 -11.88
N VAL A 263 8.83 -7.35 -10.57
CA VAL A 263 9.24 -8.50 -9.76
C VAL A 263 8.14 -9.56 -9.74
N GLU A 264 6.91 -9.16 -9.42
CA GLU A 264 5.77 -10.07 -9.43
C GLU A 264 5.53 -10.68 -10.82
N LEU A 265 5.72 -9.90 -11.89
CA LEU A 265 5.60 -10.39 -13.27
C LEU A 265 6.66 -11.47 -13.55
N GLY A 266 7.91 -11.24 -13.14
CA GLY A 266 8.99 -12.21 -13.30
C GLY A 266 8.76 -13.50 -12.52
N GLU A 267 8.21 -13.42 -11.31
CA GLU A 267 7.84 -14.59 -10.52
C GLU A 267 6.71 -15.40 -11.19
N GLN A 268 5.65 -14.72 -11.64
CA GLN A 268 4.54 -15.35 -12.35
C GLN A 268 4.98 -16.01 -13.67
N LEU A 269 5.82 -15.34 -14.44
CA LEU A 269 6.40 -15.88 -15.67
C LEU A 269 7.33 -17.06 -15.38
N SER A 270 8.15 -16.97 -14.34
CA SER A 270 9.07 -18.06 -13.96
C SER A 270 8.30 -19.32 -13.58
N LEU A 271 7.27 -19.15 -12.74
CA LEU A 271 6.36 -20.23 -12.36
C LEU A 271 5.69 -20.83 -13.59
N ALA A 272 5.17 -19.99 -14.49
CA ALA A 272 4.43 -20.48 -15.64
C ALA A 272 5.33 -21.24 -16.63
N LEU A 273 6.50 -20.69 -16.95
CA LEU A 273 7.42 -21.25 -17.93
C LEU A 273 8.26 -22.41 -17.39
N GLY A 274 8.37 -22.56 -16.07
CA GLY A 274 9.22 -23.57 -15.43
C GLY A 274 10.71 -23.29 -15.59
N VAL A 275 11.07 -22.02 -15.85
CA VAL A 275 12.44 -21.52 -16.03
C VAL A 275 12.57 -20.22 -15.27
N ARG A 276 13.76 -19.90 -14.79
CA ARG A 276 14.00 -18.63 -14.11
C ARG A 276 13.97 -17.47 -15.12
N VAL A 277 13.09 -16.51 -14.90
CA VAL A 277 13.02 -15.25 -15.67
C VAL A 277 13.72 -14.16 -14.89
N GLU A 278 14.87 -13.71 -15.40
CA GLU A 278 15.64 -12.64 -14.79
C GLU A 278 14.92 -11.29 -14.87
N LEU A 279 14.88 -10.54 -13.76
CA LEU A 279 14.29 -9.20 -13.71
C LEU A 279 14.95 -8.25 -14.71
N ALA A 280 16.27 -8.37 -14.91
CA ALA A 280 17.00 -7.58 -15.89
C ALA A 280 16.48 -7.80 -17.32
N SER A 281 16.02 -9.00 -17.64
CA SER A 281 15.42 -9.30 -18.94
C SER A 281 14.07 -8.62 -19.14
N LEU A 282 13.30 -8.43 -18.06
CA LEU A 282 12.03 -7.71 -18.09
C LEU A 282 12.25 -6.19 -18.13
N ALA A 283 13.21 -5.68 -17.36
CA ALA A 283 13.49 -4.25 -17.22
C ALA A 283 14.25 -3.66 -18.42
N ALA A 284 14.83 -4.50 -19.28
CA ALA A 284 15.46 -4.06 -20.51
C ALA A 284 14.47 -3.26 -21.39
N PRO A 285 14.92 -2.20 -22.08
CA PRO A 285 14.08 -1.38 -22.96
C PRO A 285 13.77 -2.14 -24.26
N ARG A 286 12.95 -3.19 -24.15
CA ARG A 286 12.56 -4.10 -25.22
C ARG A 286 11.08 -3.95 -25.52
N SER A 287 10.74 -4.06 -26.79
CA SER A 287 9.36 -4.27 -27.20
C SER A 287 8.81 -5.59 -26.63
N ARG A 288 7.49 -5.71 -26.53
CA ARG A 288 6.85 -6.97 -26.13
C ARG A 288 7.25 -8.11 -27.05
N ALA A 289 7.33 -7.88 -28.37
CA ALA A 289 7.73 -8.92 -29.33
C ALA A 289 9.15 -9.45 -29.07
N GLU A 290 10.11 -8.56 -28.76
CA GLU A 290 11.47 -8.96 -28.39
C GLU A 290 11.49 -9.71 -27.05
N LEU A 291 10.71 -9.27 -26.07
CA LEU A 291 10.60 -9.96 -24.80
C LEU A 291 10.00 -11.36 -24.95
N VAL A 292 8.97 -11.52 -25.78
CA VAL A 292 8.39 -12.83 -26.13
C VAL A 292 9.43 -13.74 -26.76
N ALA A 293 10.24 -13.22 -27.68
CA ALA A 293 11.31 -14.01 -28.30
C ALA A 293 12.32 -14.49 -27.25
N VAL A 294 12.73 -13.62 -26.33
CA VAL A 294 13.64 -13.98 -25.22
C VAL A 294 13.00 -15.04 -24.32
N LEU A 295 11.77 -14.83 -23.87
CA LEU A 295 11.06 -15.74 -22.96
C LEU A 295 10.76 -17.10 -23.61
N ALA A 296 10.41 -17.11 -24.90
CA ALA A 296 10.15 -18.34 -25.64
C ALA A 296 11.42 -19.15 -25.91
N ALA A 297 12.58 -18.49 -26.01
CA ALA A 297 13.88 -19.13 -26.15
C ALA A 297 14.42 -19.70 -24.83
N LEU A 298 13.83 -19.35 -23.68
CA LEU A 298 14.17 -20.00 -22.42
C LEU A 298 13.68 -21.44 -22.46
N GLU A 299 14.62 -22.37 -22.40
CA GLU A 299 14.32 -23.80 -22.31
C GLU A 299 14.42 -24.25 -20.85
N PRO A 300 13.46 -25.06 -20.37
CA PRO A 300 13.66 -25.78 -19.13
C PRO A 300 14.95 -26.59 -19.27
N PRO A 301 15.89 -26.50 -18.32
CA PRO A 301 17.11 -27.27 -18.39
C PRO A 301 16.81 -28.75 -18.67
N GLU A 302 17.50 -29.33 -19.66
CA GLU A 302 17.39 -30.76 -19.99
C GLU A 302 17.90 -31.58 -18.81
N ASP A 303 17.05 -32.48 -18.30
CA ASP A 303 17.33 -33.47 -17.24
C ASP A 303 18.20 -32.95 -16.08
N HIS A 304 17.58 -32.21 -15.16
CA HIS A 304 18.05 -32.23 -13.78
C HIS A 304 17.59 -33.53 -13.13
N ASP A 305 18.53 -34.29 -12.56
CA ASP A 305 18.23 -35.29 -11.54
C ASP A 305 17.26 -34.66 -10.51
N ASP A 306 16.30 -35.42 -9.97
CA ASP A 306 15.35 -34.97 -8.92
C ASP A 306 16.07 -34.30 -7.71
N ALA A 307 17.39 -34.49 -7.58
CA ALA A 307 18.28 -33.87 -6.62
C ALA A 307 18.51 -32.35 -6.81
N ASP A 308 18.28 -31.80 -8.00
CA ASP A 308 18.51 -30.38 -8.34
C ASP A 308 17.23 -29.52 -8.28
N ALA A 309 16.07 -30.12 -8.00
CA ALA A 309 14.81 -29.42 -7.89
C ALA A 309 14.76 -28.49 -6.65
N ALA A 310 14.19 -27.30 -6.81
CA ALA A 310 13.91 -26.41 -5.68
C ALA A 310 13.03 -27.14 -4.64
N PRO A 311 13.28 -26.96 -3.33
CA PRO A 311 12.49 -27.61 -2.29
C PRO A 311 11.01 -27.28 -2.43
N VAL A 312 10.17 -28.31 -2.42
CA VAL A 312 8.70 -28.14 -2.46
C VAL A 312 8.23 -27.47 -1.17
N PHE A 313 7.33 -26.50 -1.30
CA PHE A 313 6.67 -25.90 -0.15
C PHE A 313 5.62 -26.86 0.42
N THR A 314 5.82 -27.33 1.65
CA THR A 314 4.91 -28.25 2.33
C THR A 314 4.43 -27.63 3.63
N PRO A 315 3.15 -27.20 3.72
CA PRO A 315 2.53 -26.76 4.97
C PRO A 315 2.69 -27.79 6.09
N ALA A 316 3.05 -27.34 7.30
CA ALA A 316 3.15 -28.19 8.49
C ALA A 316 2.24 -27.68 9.63
N PRO A 317 0.90 -27.69 9.47
CA PRO A 317 -0.03 -27.14 10.47
C PRO A 317 0.05 -27.85 11.84
N ALA A 318 0.44 -29.12 11.87
CA ALA A 318 0.66 -29.87 13.11
C ALA A 318 1.82 -29.30 13.95
N ASP A 319 2.81 -28.69 13.29
CA ASP A 319 4.00 -28.12 13.91
C ASP A 319 3.89 -26.59 14.08
N ARG A 320 2.67 -26.02 13.96
CA ARG A 320 2.43 -24.57 14.00
C ARG A 320 3.09 -23.85 15.19
N LEU A 321 3.13 -24.50 16.36
CA LEU A 321 3.71 -23.95 17.59
C LEU A 321 5.15 -24.42 17.86
N ALA A 322 5.73 -25.24 16.99
CA ALA A 322 7.09 -25.73 17.18
C ALA A 322 8.12 -24.60 16.97
N PRO A 323 9.22 -24.57 17.74
CA PRO A 323 10.29 -23.60 17.55
C PRO A 323 10.87 -23.61 16.13
N PHE A 324 11.34 -22.46 15.66
CA PHE A 324 11.94 -22.28 14.34
C PHE A 324 13.01 -21.18 14.37
N PRO A 325 14.00 -21.18 13.46
CA PRO A 325 15.11 -20.23 13.52
C PRO A 325 14.68 -18.81 13.12
N LEU A 326 15.42 -17.80 13.58
CA LEU A 326 15.38 -16.46 12.98
C LEU A 326 16.00 -16.48 11.58
N HIS A 327 15.36 -15.82 10.61
CA HIS A 327 16.00 -15.53 9.32
C HIS A 327 17.00 -14.36 9.44
N GLY A 328 17.71 -14.07 8.36
CA GLY A 328 18.91 -13.21 8.39
C GLY A 328 18.69 -11.83 9.00
N ILE A 329 17.64 -11.11 8.60
CA ILE A 329 17.36 -9.75 9.09
C ILE A 329 16.78 -9.75 10.51
N GLN A 330 15.91 -10.69 10.86
CA GLN A 330 15.48 -10.91 12.24
C GLN A 330 16.68 -11.13 13.17
N ARG A 331 17.67 -11.93 12.75
CA ARG A 331 18.91 -12.15 13.50
C ARG A 331 19.70 -10.84 13.64
N ALA A 332 19.77 -10.00 12.61
CA ALA A 332 20.38 -8.68 12.70
C ALA A 332 19.67 -7.77 13.71
N TYR A 333 18.33 -7.78 13.76
CA TYR A 333 17.55 -7.04 14.78
C TYR A 333 17.74 -7.60 16.18
N TRP A 334 17.87 -8.91 16.32
CA TRP A 334 18.11 -9.59 17.59
C TRP A 334 19.53 -9.39 18.13
N VAL A 335 20.53 -9.29 17.24
CA VAL A 335 21.89 -8.89 17.63
C VAL A 335 21.98 -7.38 17.89
N GLY A 336 21.36 -6.54 17.06
CA GLY A 336 21.45 -5.08 17.16
C GLY A 336 20.78 -4.47 18.39
N ARG A 337 19.82 -5.18 18.99
CA ARG A 337 19.25 -4.82 20.30
C ARG A 337 20.21 -5.07 21.46
N ALA A 338 21.20 -5.95 21.29
CA ALA A 338 22.33 -6.06 22.19
C ALA A 338 23.29 -4.87 22.00
N GLY A 339 24.27 -4.71 22.89
CA GLY A 339 25.23 -3.60 22.80
C GLY A 339 26.11 -3.64 21.54
N GLY A 340 26.84 -2.56 21.27
CA GLY A 340 27.73 -2.43 20.13
C GLY A 340 27.78 -1.00 19.59
N VAL A 341 28.55 -0.77 18.53
CA VAL A 341 28.58 0.52 17.83
C VAL A 341 27.21 0.76 17.20
N LEU A 342 26.55 1.86 17.58
CA LEU A 342 25.15 2.16 17.24
C LEU A 342 24.12 1.09 17.69
N GLY A 343 24.52 0.14 18.54
CA GLY A 343 23.66 -0.91 19.09
C GLY A 343 22.88 -0.47 20.32
N GLY A 344 22.23 -1.43 20.99
CA GLY A 344 21.38 -1.18 22.16
C GLY A 344 20.04 -0.56 21.78
N VAL A 345 19.61 -0.75 20.53
CA VAL A 345 18.37 -0.20 19.97
C VAL A 345 17.57 -1.32 19.31
N SER A 346 16.24 -1.24 19.43
CA SER A 346 15.32 -2.12 18.72
C SER A 346 14.96 -1.51 17.37
N CYS A 347 14.92 -2.34 16.34
CA CYS A 347 14.23 -2.00 15.10
C CYS A 347 12.74 -2.03 15.40
N HIS A 348 12.14 -0.88 15.74
CA HIS A 348 10.76 -0.80 16.19
C HIS A 348 10.03 0.30 15.44
N SER A 349 8.72 0.13 15.26
CA SER A 349 7.86 1.13 14.65
C SER A 349 6.96 1.78 15.69
N TYR A 350 6.95 3.11 15.73
CA TYR A 350 6.11 3.91 16.61
C TYR A 350 5.18 4.82 15.82
N HIS A 351 3.89 4.77 16.15
CA HIS A 351 2.82 5.53 15.51
C HIS A 351 1.93 6.21 16.55
N GLU A 352 1.44 7.40 16.20
CA GLU A 352 0.41 8.13 16.95
C GLU A 352 -0.78 8.37 16.03
N PHE A 353 -1.98 8.02 16.51
CA PHE A 353 -3.23 8.24 15.80
C PHE A 353 -4.17 9.06 16.69
N ASP A 354 -4.75 10.12 16.14
CA ASP A 354 -5.82 10.85 16.82
C ASP A 354 -7.18 10.32 16.37
N GLY A 355 -8.03 10.01 17.35
CA GLY A 355 -9.41 9.60 17.14
C GLY A 355 -10.38 10.53 17.86
N VAL A 356 -11.59 10.64 17.30
CA VAL A 356 -12.71 11.35 17.91
C VAL A 356 -13.82 10.34 18.20
N ASP A 357 -14.37 10.37 19.41
CA ASP A 357 -15.44 9.47 19.88
C ASP A 357 -15.06 7.99 19.74
N LEU A 358 -13.80 7.67 20.04
CA LEU A 358 -13.24 6.33 19.90
C LEU A 358 -13.74 5.39 21.01
N ASP A 359 -14.39 4.28 20.63
CA ASP A 359 -14.81 3.21 21.54
C ASP A 359 -13.62 2.30 21.88
N LEU A 360 -12.93 2.63 22.98
CA LEU A 360 -11.74 1.89 23.42
C LEU A 360 -12.00 0.40 23.70
N PRO A 361 -13.07 -0.01 24.40
CA PRO A 361 -13.40 -1.41 24.56
C PRO A 361 -13.59 -2.16 23.23
N ARG A 362 -14.22 -1.52 22.23
CA ARG A 362 -14.38 -2.12 20.89
C ARG A 362 -13.07 -2.22 20.14
N LEU A 363 -12.20 -1.23 20.27
CA LEU A 363 -10.86 -1.24 19.68
C LEU A 363 -9.98 -2.34 20.27
N GLU A 364 -10.03 -2.52 21.60
CA GLU A 364 -9.35 -3.60 22.31
C GLU A 364 -9.83 -4.97 21.84
N ARG A 365 -11.16 -5.20 21.77
CA ARG A 365 -11.71 -6.45 21.23
C ARG A 365 -11.26 -6.71 19.80
N ALA A 366 -11.20 -5.68 18.96
CA ALA A 366 -10.70 -5.79 17.58
C ALA A 366 -9.21 -6.18 17.55
N TRP A 367 -8.39 -5.64 18.45
CA TRP A 367 -6.98 -6.02 18.57
C TRP A 367 -6.82 -7.46 19.09
N GLN A 368 -7.63 -7.87 20.05
CA GLN A 368 -7.58 -9.23 20.58
C GLN A 368 -7.91 -10.28 19.52
N ARG A 369 -8.82 -9.97 18.60
CA ARG A 369 -9.10 -10.80 17.41
C ARG A 369 -7.87 -10.95 16.51
N LEU A 370 -7.09 -9.87 16.33
CA LEU A 370 -5.84 -9.91 15.55
C LEU A 370 -4.78 -10.77 16.25
N ILE A 371 -4.62 -10.63 17.57
CA ILE A 371 -3.70 -11.48 18.35
C ILE A 371 -4.05 -12.96 18.18
N ALA A 372 -5.34 -13.31 18.23
CA ALA A 372 -5.77 -14.69 18.01
C ALA A 372 -5.50 -15.16 16.57
N ARG A 373 -5.74 -14.28 15.60
CA ARG A 373 -5.63 -14.56 14.16
C ARG A 373 -4.19 -14.72 13.67
N HIS A 374 -3.28 -13.84 14.09
CA HIS A 374 -1.92 -13.76 13.55
C HIS A 374 -0.90 -14.30 14.54
N ASP A 375 -0.25 -15.40 14.17
CA ASP A 375 0.78 -16.04 15.01
C ASP A 375 1.96 -15.11 15.30
N ALA A 376 2.29 -14.21 14.36
CA ALA A 376 3.31 -13.18 14.55
C ALA A 376 3.11 -12.32 15.80
N LEU A 377 1.86 -11.98 16.13
CA LEU A 377 1.56 -11.18 17.33
C LEU A 377 1.74 -11.97 18.63
N ARG A 378 2.02 -13.27 18.56
CA ARG A 378 2.30 -14.16 19.68
C ARG A 378 3.72 -14.73 19.64
N LEU A 379 4.58 -14.21 18.78
CA LEU A 379 5.98 -14.63 18.72
C LEU A 379 6.78 -14.11 19.91
N VAL A 380 7.66 -14.98 20.40
CA VAL A 380 8.77 -14.66 21.30
C VAL A 380 10.04 -15.30 20.73
N VAL A 381 11.20 -14.77 21.10
CA VAL A 381 12.52 -15.31 20.75
C VAL A 381 13.27 -15.67 22.01
N ASP A 382 13.73 -16.91 22.10
CA ASP A 382 14.49 -17.39 23.26
C ASP A 382 15.98 -16.98 23.21
N GLU A 383 16.73 -17.40 24.23
CA GLU A 383 18.14 -17.08 24.40
C GLU A 383 19.03 -17.74 23.32
N ASP A 384 18.56 -18.84 22.71
CA ASP A 384 19.25 -19.56 21.62
C ASP A 384 18.96 -18.93 20.24
N GLY A 385 18.13 -17.88 20.19
CA GLY A 385 17.73 -17.22 18.95
C GLY A 385 16.74 -18.06 18.13
N LEU A 386 15.98 -18.94 18.77
CA LEU A 386 14.82 -19.59 18.17
C LEU A 386 13.56 -18.80 18.50
N GLN A 387 12.70 -18.66 17.51
CA GLN A 387 11.38 -18.06 17.67
C GLN A 387 10.33 -19.15 17.89
N ARG A 388 9.35 -18.85 18.73
CA ARG A 388 8.19 -19.72 19.02
C ARG A 388 6.92 -18.91 19.10
N VAL A 389 5.84 -19.45 18.55
CA VAL A 389 4.49 -18.91 18.69
C VAL A 389 3.93 -19.37 20.03
N LEU A 390 3.49 -18.43 20.88
CA LEU A 390 2.75 -18.78 22.09
C LEU A 390 1.36 -19.31 21.74
N ASP A 391 0.96 -20.37 22.44
CA ASP A 391 -0.38 -20.92 22.33
C ASP A 391 -1.41 -19.82 22.63
N PRO A 392 -2.39 -19.57 21.74
CA PRO A 392 -3.37 -18.51 21.96
C PRO A 392 -4.20 -18.70 23.24
N GLU A 393 -4.37 -19.93 23.74
CA GLU A 393 -5.02 -20.20 25.03
C GLU A 393 -4.12 -19.85 26.22
N SER A 394 -2.79 -19.88 26.04
CA SER A 394 -1.82 -19.51 27.06
C SER A 394 -1.49 -18.01 27.09
N ALA A 395 -1.76 -17.29 26.00
CA ALA A 395 -1.47 -15.87 25.89
C ALA A 395 -2.46 -15.05 26.75
N PRO A 396 -1.98 -14.17 27.65
CA PRO A 396 -2.86 -13.31 28.43
C PRO A 396 -3.74 -12.43 27.53
N ALA A 397 -4.96 -12.13 27.97
CA ALA A 397 -5.78 -11.10 27.32
C ALA A 397 -5.02 -9.77 27.33
N TYR A 398 -4.94 -9.11 26.16
CA TYR A 398 -4.27 -7.83 26.05
C TYR A 398 -5.24 -6.71 26.40
N ALA A 399 -4.87 -5.88 27.37
CA ALA A 399 -5.62 -4.68 27.72
C ALA A 399 -4.89 -3.43 27.23
N ILE A 400 -5.59 -2.56 26.50
CA ILE A 400 -5.05 -1.27 26.08
C ILE A 400 -4.99 -0.37 27.32
N ALA A 401 -3.79 -0.01 27.75
CA ALA A 401 -3.64 0.89 28.89
C ALA A 401 -4.17 2.29 28.54
N VAL A 402 -4.96 2.87 29.44
CA VAL A 402 -5.60 4.17 29.26
C VAL A 402 -5.05 5.16 30.27
N ASP A 403 -4.46 6.24 29.79
CA ASP A 403 -4.03 7.38 30.61
C ASP A 403 -5.00 8.56 30.38
N ASP A 404 -5.58 9.09 31.46
CA ASP A 404 -6.55 10.20 31.39
C ASP A 404 -5.84 11.54 31.59
N LEU A 405 -5.80 12.38 30.56
CA LEU A 405 -5.08 13.65 30.54
C LEU A 405 -6.03 14.86 30.44
N ARG A 406 -7.34 14.64 30.63
CA ARG A 406 -8.37 15.66 30.46
C ARG A 406 -8.23 16.80 31.47
N GLU A 407 -7.83 16.47 32.70
CA GLU A 407 -7.67 17.43 33.80
C GLU A 407 -6.30 18.13 33.82
N LEU A 408 -5.36 17.74 32.95
CA LEU A 408 -4.06 18.40 32.86
C LEU A 408 -4.17 19.71 32.08
N GLY A 409 -3.52 20.76 32.58
CA GLY A 409 -3.28 21.99 31.80
C GLY A 409 -2.40 21.72 30.58
N ASP A 410 -2.52 22.55 29.54
CA ASP A 410 -1.92 22.28 28.22
C ASP A 410 -0.40 22.02 28.27
N GLY A 411 0.36 22.83 29.01
CA GLY A 411 1.81 22.62 29.15
C GLY A 411 2.18 21.30 29.85
N ALA A 412 1.41 20.88 30.85
CA ALA A 412 1.61 19.59 31.52
C ALA A 412 1.22 18.41 30.60
N ARG A 413 0.15 18.58 29.82
CA ARG A 413 -0.29 17.60 28.82
C ARG A 413 0.77 17.40 27.74
N GLU A 414 1.32 18.49 27.19
CA GLU A 414 2.39 18.43 26.18
C GLU A 414 3.65 17.75 26.71
N ALA A 415 4.07 18.10 27.93
CA ALA A 415 5.21 17.46 28.59
C ALA A 415 5.00 15.94 28.77
N TRP A 416 3.79 15.53 29.16
CA TRP A 416 3.43 14.13 29.30
C TRP A 416 3.45 13.37 27.97
N LEU A 417 2.86 13.96 26.92
CA LEU A 417 2.89 13.40 25.56
C LEU A 417 4.31 13.20 25.06
N GLU A 418 5.18 14.19 25.26
CA GLU A 418 6.57 14.12 24.84
C GLU A 418 7.37 13.08 25.65
N GLN A 419 7.15 12.99 26.97
CA GLN A 419 7.78 11.96 27.80
C GLN A 419 7.36 10.55 27.38
N LEU A 420 6.06 10.35 27.12
CA LEU A 420 5.55 9.07 26.68
C LEU A 420 6.08 8.69 25.30
N ARG A 421 6.06 9.64 24.35
CA ARG A 421 6.65 9.48 23.02
C ARG A 421 8.10 9.05 23.13
N ARG A 422 8.92 9.75 23.92
CA ARG A 422 10.34 9.41 24.13
C ARG A 422 10.53 8.00 24.70
N ARG A 423 9.69 7.59 25.65
CA ARG A 423 9.74 6.25 26.25
C ARG A 423 9.39 5.16 25.24
N MET A 424 8.27 5.32 24.53
CA MET A 424 7.76 4.28 23.62
C MET A 424 8.60 4.19 22.33
N SER A 425 8.95 5.33 21.72
CA SER A 425 9.75 5.41 20.47
C SER A 425 11.23 5.03 20.60
N HIS A 426 11.65 4.52 21.76
CA HIS A 426 13.03 4.06 21.96
C HIS A 426 13.07 2.83 22.86
N ARG A 427 11.92 2.16 23.03
CA ARG A 427 11.81 1.02 23.92
C ARG A 427 12.41 -0.19 23.24
N VAL A 428 13.36 -0.84 23.91
CA VAL A 428 13.83 -2.18 23.56
C VAL A 428 13.00 -3.17 24.37
N LEU A 429 12.05 -3.85 23.72
CA LEU A 429 11.24 -4.87 24.37
C LEU A 429 12.08 -6.15 24.51
N PRO A 430 12.03 -6.85 25.66
CA PRO A 430 12.71 -8.13 25.82
C PRO A 430 12.13 -9.16 24.84
N ALA A 431 12.98 -9.73 23.99
CA ALA A 431 12.56 -10.61 22.88
C ALA A 431 11.86 -11.88 23.39
N GLU A 432 12.23 -12.32 24.58
CA GLU A 432 11.77 -13.54 25.25
C GLU A 432 10.41 -13.36 25.95
N ARG A 433 9.89 -12.14 26.00
CA ARG A 433 8.66 -11.80 26.74
C ARG A 433 7.60 -11.22 25.83
N TRP A 434 6.48 -11.91 25.75
CA TRP A 434 5.29 -11.39 25.12
C TRP A 434 4.63 -10.29 25.98
N PRO A 435 4.07 -9.23 25.38
CA PRO A 435 4.04 -8.93 23.94
C PRO A 435 5.24 -8.12 23.45
N LEU A 436 5.62 -8.35 22.19
CA LEU A 436 6.58 -7.51 21.44
C LEU A 436 5.91 -6.27 20.82
N PHE A 437 4.88 -5.75 21.48
CA PHE A 437 4.20 -4.50 21.15
C PHE A 437 3.61 -3.84 22.41
N GLU A 438 3.33 -2.54 22.32
CA GLU A 438 2.66 -1.75 23.36
C GLU A 438 1.66 -0.79 22.70
N ILE A 439 0.42 -0.77 23.18
CA ILE A 439 -0.65 0.13 22.77
C ILE A 439 -1.12 0.90 24.00
N ARG A 440 -1.21 2.22 23.86
CA ARG A 440 -1.75 3.11 24.89
C ARG A 440 -2.75 4.08 24.32
N ALA A 441 -3.83 4.32 25.05
CA ALA A 441 -4.82 5.34 24.74
C ALA A 441 -4.70 6.50 25.71
N LEU A 442 -4.68 7.72 25.20
CA LEU A 442 -4.56 8.95 25.98
C LEU A 442 -5.83 9.77 25.77
N ARG A 443 -6.64 9.94 26.81
CA ARG A 443 -7.84 10.77 26.73
C ARG A 443 -7.42 12.23 26.86
N LEU A 444 -7.53 12.99 25.77
CA LEU A 444 -7.07 14.38 25.71
C LEU A 444 -8.18 15.36 26.14
N ASP A 445 -9.42 15.04 25.79
CA ASP A 445 -10.65 15.69 26.29
C ASP A 445 -11.82 14.67 26.27
N GLU A 446 -13.06 15.14 26.37
CA GLU A 446 -14.26 14.28 26.37
C GLU A 446 -14.43 13.43 25.10
N ARG A 447 -13.90 13.88 23.95
CA ARG A 447 -14.10 13.21 22.66
C ARG A 447 -12.80 12.76 22.01
N ARG A 448 -11.70 13.47 22.24
CA ARG A 448 -10.41 13.19 21.60
C ARG A 448 -9.60 12.19 22.40
N THR A 449 -9.18 11.14 21.70
CA THR A 449 -8.27 10.12 22.22
C THR A 449 -7.09 9.97 21.27
N ARG A 450 -5.87 10.02 21.81
CA ARG A 450 -4.66 9.65 21.07
C ARG A 450 -4.29 8.21 21.35
N LEU A 451 -4.15 7.41 20.30
CA LEU A 451 -3.58 6.07 20.37
C LEU A 451 -2.08 6.13 20.06
N CYS A 452 -1.26 5.66 20.99
CA CYS A 452 0.16 5.42 20.79
C CYS A 452 0.36 3.92 20.56
N PHE A 453 0.91 3.56 19.40
CA PHE A 453 1.20 2.19 19.01
C PHE A 453 2.70 2.01 18.84
N SER A 454 3.26 0.97 19.46
CA SER A 454 4.67 0.59 19.34
C SER A 454 4.75 -0.90 19.06
N LEU A 455 5.51 -1.33 18.06
CA LEU A 455 5.73 -2.74 17.74
C LEU A 455 7.20 -2.98 17.37
N ASP A 456 7.77 -4.07 17.87
CA ASP A 456 9.11 -4.53 17.53
C ASP A 456 9.07 -5.23 16.15
N LEU A 457 9.84 -4.73 15.18
CA LEU A 457 9.82 -5.24 13.81
C LEU A 457 10.42 -6.65 13.70
N LEU A 458 10.96 -7.20 14.79
CA LEU A 458 11.32 -8.62 14.89
C LEU A 458 10.14 -9.56 14.56
N ILE A 459 8.89 -9.14 14.77
CA ILE A 459 7.71 -9.98 14.53
C ILE A 459 6.88 -9.59 13.32
N ALA A 460 7.10 -8.39 12.76
CA ALA A 460 6.34 -7.90 11.62
C ALA A 460 7.14 -6.83 10.86
N ASP A 461 7.18 -6.92 9.53
CA ASP A 461 7.76 -5.89 8.68
C ASP A 461 6.79 -4.72 8.40
N GLY A 462 7.21 -3.76 7.57
CA GLY A 462 6.40 -2.60 7.18
C GLY A 462 5.13 -2.97 6.39
N SER A 463 5.18 -4.00 5.54
CA SER A 463 4.02 -4.50 4.79
C SER A 463 2.99 -5.15 5.72
N SER A 464 3.47 -5.98 6.64
CA SER A 464 2.70 -6.62 7.70
C SER A 464 2.07 -5.60 8.66
N LEU A 465 2.76 -4.50 8.98
CA LEU A 465 2.18 -3.40 9.76
C LEU A 465 1.01 -2.71 9.05
N ALA A 466 1.16 -2.44 7.74
CA ALA A 466 0.07 -1.86 6.96
C ALA A 466 -1.17 -2.78 6.94
N LEU A 467 -0.94 -4.09 6.77
CA LEU A 467 -1.99 -5.11 6.84
C LEU A 467 -2.66 -5.13 8.23
N LEU A 468 -1.87 -5.15 9.30
CA LEU A 468 -2.39 -5.13 10.68
C LEU A 468 -3.28 -3.92 10.93
N PHE A 469 -2.87 -2.71 10.52
CA PHE A 469 -3.70 -1.52 10.69
C PHE A 469 -4.98 -1.57 9.86
N ALA A 470 -4.92 -2.07 8.62
CA ALA A 470 -6.09 -2.25 7.79
C ALA A 470 -7.09 -3.24 8.41
N GLU A 471 -6.62 -4.41 8.84
CA GLU A 471 -7.47 -5.40 9.49
C GLU A 471 -7.99 -4.92 10.86
N TRP A 472 -7.21 -4.17 11.64
CA TRP A 472 -7.65 -3.61 12.92
C TRP A 472 -8.80 -2.63 12.71
N ARG A 473 -8.67 -1.74 11.72
CA ARG A 473 -9.74 -0.83 11.31
C ARG A 473 -10.99 -1.60 10.85
N ARG A 474 -10.85 -2.66 10.05
CA ARG A 474 -11.98 -3.49 9.58
C ARG A 474 -12.68 -4.18 10.76
N ALA A 475 -11.92 -4.83 11.64
CA ALA A 475 -12.42 -5.53 12.82
C ALA A 475 -13.09 -4.56 13.81
N TYR A 476 -12.58 -3.33 13.92
CA TYR A 476 -13.24 -2.26 14.66
C TYR A 476 -14.54 -1.85 13.98
N ALA A 477 -14.53 -1.50 12.69
CA ALA A 477 -15.70 -0.97 11.98
C ALA A 477 -16.86 -1.98 11.84
N ALA A 478 -16.56 -3.27 11.66
CA ALA A 478 -17.56 -4.34 11.51
C ALA A 478 -17.20 -5.56 12.39
N PRO A 479 -17.51 -5.53 13.70
CA PRO A 479 -17.12 -6.58 14.65
C PRO A 479 -17.63 -7.98 14.28
N GLU A 480 -18.84 -8.05 13.76
CA GLU A 480 -19.49 -9.32 13.37
C GLU A 480 -19.00 -9.86 12.01
N ARG A 481 -18.25 -9.06 11.24
CA ARG A 481 -17.73 -9.50 9.94
C ARG A 481 -16.45 -10.31 10.15
N ALA A 482 -16.42 -11.50 9.57
CA ALA A 482 -15.21 -12.30 9.48
C ALA A 482 -14.14 -11.58 8.64
N LEU A 483 -12.90 -11.63 9.10
CA LEU A 483 -11.74 -11.23 8.30
C LEU A 483 -11.48 -12.29 7.22
N PRO A 484 -10.79 -11.95 6.11
CA PRO A 484 -10.46 -12.91 5.06
C PRO A 484 -9.81 -14.19 5.60
N ALA A 485 -10.02 -15.35 4.99
CA ALA A 485 -9.39 -16.57 5.46
C ALA A 485 -7.85 -16.51 5.26
N LEU A 486 -7.09 -16.93 6.27
CA LEU A 486 -5.66 -17.20 6.13
C LEU A 486 -5.46 -18.57 5.46
N PRO A 487 -4.30 -18.83 4.83
CA PRO A 487 -3.94 -20.18 4.41
C PRO A 487 -3.75 -21.10 5.63
N ASP A 488 -3.58 -22.39 5.39
CA ASP A 488 -3.36 -23.44 6.39
C ASP A 488 -1.89 -23.55 6.87
N PHE A 489 -1.08 -22.53 6.55
CA PHE A 489 0.30 -22.37 6.99
C PHE A 489 0.54 -20.94 7.51
N GLY A 490 1.63 -20.74 8.25
CA GLY A 490 1.98 -19.45 8.85
C GLY A 490 3.36 -18.93 8.44
N PHE A 491 3.78 -17.87 9.12
CA PHE A 491 5.12 -17.28 8.95
C PHE A 491 6.25 -18.30 9.18
N ARG A 492 6.06 -19.21 10.14
CA ARG A 492 6.98 -20.32 10.42
C ARG A 492 7.29 -21.14 9.17
N ASP A 493 6.26 -21.59 8.47
CA ASP A 493 6.42 -22.44 7.28
C ASP A 493 7.17 -21.68 6.17
N CYS A 494 6.92 -20.38 6.04
CA CYS A 494 7.63 -19.51 5.09
C CYS A 494 9.14 -19.43 5.42
N VAL A 495 9.49 -19.23 6.70
CA VAL A 495 10.90 -19.18 7.14
C VAL A 495 11.60 -20.53 6.95
N LEU A 496 10.93 -21.64 7.25
CA LEU A 496 11.50 -22.98 7.05
C LEU A 496 11.70 -23.30 5.57
N HIS A 497 10.79 -22.86 4.71
CA HIS A 497 10.95 -22.98 3.27
C HIS A 497 12.13 -22.14 2.75
N GLU A 498 12.27 -20.89 3.21
CA GLU A 498 13.43 -20.05 2.88
C GLU A 498 14.75 -20.69 3.33
N ALA A 499 14.79 -21.26 4.53
CA ALA A 499 15.95 -22.01 5.01
C ALA A 499 16.25 -23.25 4.15
N ALA A 500 15.22 -23.95 3.68
CA ALA A 500 15.39 -25.09 2.78
C ALA A 500 15.95 -24.67 1.41
N LEU A 501 15.56 -23.50 0.90
CA LEU A 501 16.06 -22.95 -0.37
C LEU A 501 17.58 -22.73 -0.37
N GLN A 502 18.21 -22.54 0.80
CA GLN A 502 19.67 -22.42 0.92
C GLN A 502 20.43 -23.68 0.50
N ARG A 503 19.76 -24.83 0.38
CA ARG A 503 20.34 -26.08 -0.11
C ARG A 503 20.16 -26.29 -1.61
N SER A 504 19.50 -25.36 -2.30
CA SER A 504 19.24 -25.46 -3.73
C SER A 504 20.47 -25.09 -4.58
N PRO A 505 20.58 -25.63 -5.80
CA PRO A 505 21.61 -25.20 -6.76
C PRO A 505 21.56 -23.70 -7.06
N ALA A 506 20.35 -23.13 -7.18
CA ALA A 506 20.16 -21.70 -7.42
C ALA A 506 20.73 -20.81 -6.29
N TYR A 507 20.67 -21.28 -5.05
CA TYR A 507 21.32 -20.59 -3.93
C TYR A 507 22.84 -20.72 -4.02
N ALA A 508 23.37 -21.90 -4.37
CA ALA A 508 24.80 -22.11 -4.53
C ALA A 508 25.39 -21.22 -5.64
N GLU A 509 24.69 -21.07 -6.77
CA GLU A 509 25.05 -20.16 -7.86
C GLU A 509 25.05 -18.70 -7.39
N ALA A 510 23.96 -18.26 -6.72
CA ALA A 510 23.89 -16.90 -6.19
C ALA A 510 25.00 -16.62 -5.16
N LEU A 511 25.32 -17.60 -4.31
CA LEU A 511 26.40 -17.49 -3.33
C LEU A 511 27.76 -17.39 -4.02
N ALA A 512 28.03 -18.21 -5.04
CA ALA A 512 29.25 -18.15 -5.82
C ALA A 512 29.43 -16.77 -6.47
N TRP A 513 28.37 -16.25 -7.09
CA TRP A 513 28.38 -14.90 -7.66
C TRP A 513 28.72 -13.83 -6.61
N TRP A 514 28.07 -13.84 -5.45
CA TRP A 514 28.39 -12.87 -4.37
C TRP A 514 29.81 -13.04 -3.82
N GLN A 515 30.34 -14.27 -3.79
CA GLN A 515 31.72 -14.53 -3.39
C GLN A 515 32.72 -13.96 -4.41
N GLU A 516 32.42 -14.04 -5.71
CA GLU A 516 33.22 -13.43 -6.78
C GLU A 516 33.20 -11.90 -6.70
N GLN A 517 32.04 -11.29 -6.38
CA GLN A 517 31.94 -9.83 -6.23
C GLN A 517 32.62 -9.29 -4.96
N ARG A 518 32.95 -10.15 -3.99
CA ARG A 518 33.47 -9.75 -2.66
C ARG A 518 34.65 -8.77 -2.68
N PRO A 519 35.67 -8.91 -3.54
CA PRO A 519 36.80 -7.97 -3.59
C PRO A 519 36.40 -6.54 -3.99
N GLU A 520 35.30 -6.39 -4.72
CA GLU A 520 34.79 -5.13 -5.25
C GLU A 520 33.66 -4.54 -4.39
N ILE A 521 33.30 -5.19 -3.27
CA ILE A 521 32.32 -4.67 -2.32
C ILE A 521 32.92 -3.49 -1.56
N ALA A 522 32.54 -2.29 -1.97
CA ALA A 522 32.89 -1.07 -1.29
C ALA A 522 32.18 -0.93 0.07
N GLY A 523 32.74 -0.09 0.94
CA GLY A 523 32.16 0.19 2.25
C GLY A 523 30.89 1.06 2.20
N ALA A 524 30.46 1.53 3.36
CA ALA A 524 29.46 2.58 3.46
C ALA A 524 30.00 3.91 2.89
N PRO A 525 29.13 4.82 2.41
CA PRO A 525 29.58 6.13 1.94
C PRO A 525 30.27 6.90 3.07
N ALA A 526 31.44 7.47 2.77
CA ALA A 526 32.27 8.23 3.71
C ALA A 526 31.69 9.64 3.98
N LEU A 527 30.53 9.70 4.63
CA LEU A 527 29.84 10.96 4.92
C LEU A 527 30.59 11.81 5.96
N PRO A 528 30.52 13.15 5.90
CA PRO A 528 31.12 14.01 6.90
C PRO A 528 30.32 13.96 8.20
N LEU A 529 30.79 13.15 9.14
CA LEU A 529 30.16 12.99 10.45
C LEU A 529 30.66 14.06 11.42
N ALA A 530 29.74 14.63 12.21
CA ALA A 530 30.11 15.53 13.29
C ALA A 530 30.85 14.81 14.43
N ARG A 531 30.60 13.51 14.61
CA ARG A 531 31.22 12.62 15.59
C ARG A 531 31.27 11.20 15.03
N ALA A 532 32.31 10.45 15.37
CA ALA A 532 32.42 9.05 14.95
C ALA A 532 31.39 8.17 15.71
N PRO A 533 30.79 7.16 15.07
CA PRO A 533 29.80 6.27 15.70
C PRO A 533 30.28 5.60 16.98
N GLU A 534 31.56 5.27 17.07
CA GLU A 534 32.20 4.60 18.21
C GLU A 534 32.24 5.49 19.47
N GLU A 535 32.15 6.81 19.29
CA GLU A 535 32.12 7.76 20.41
C GLU A 535 30.70 7.91 21.01
N LEU A 536 29.69 7.29 20.40
CA LEU A 536 28.31 7.38 20.87
C LEU A 536 28.05 6.30 21.91
N THR A 537 27.79 6.72 23.14
CA THR A 537 27.43 5.80 24.24
C THR A 537 25.97 5.34 24.19
N ARG A 538 25.08 6.19 23.66
CA ARG A 538 23.64 5.90 23.48
C ARG A 538 23.16 6.49 22.17
N PRO A 539 23.08 5.70 21.09
CA PRO A 539 22.62 6.19 19.80
C PRO A 539 21.15 6.62 19.89
N ARG A 540 20.82 7.74 19.25
CA ARG A 540 19.46 8.25 19.12
C ARG A 540 19.25 8.70 17.69
N PHE A 541 18.16 8.25 17.08
CA PHE A 541 17.80 8.60 15.71
C PHE A 541 16.64 9.57 15.74
N VAL A 542 16.73 10.62 14.92
CA VAL A 542 15.66 11.61 14.76
C VAL A 542 15.24 11.60 13.30
N ARG A 543 13.96 11.31 13.05
CA ARG A 543 13.40 11.34 11.70
C ARG A 543 13.23 12.79 11.22
N ARG A 544 13.91 13.14 10.14
CA ARG A 544 13.62 14.33 9.34
C ARG A 544 12.67 13.93 8.21
N ARG A 545 11.64 14.74 7.95
CA ARG A 545 10.62 14.46 6.94
C ARG A 545 10.35 15.68 6.08
N GLN A 546 10.24 15.45 4.78
CA GLN A 546 9.75 16.41 3.79
C GLN A 546 8.66 15.76 2.96
N VAL A 547 7.70 16.55 2.48
CA VAL A 547 6.58 16.07 1.65
C VAL A 547 6.67 16.74 0.29
N ILE A 548 6.65 15.93 -0.77
CA ILE A 548 6.54 16.42 -2.15
C ILE A 548 5.04 16.55 -2.47
N PRO A 549 4.56 17.72 -2.94
CA PRO A 549 3.16 17.86 -3.34
C PRO A 549 2.77 16.88 -4.44
N ALA A 550 1.59 16.27 -4.34
CA ALA A 550 1.11 15.22 -5.26
C ALA A 550 1.23 15.61 -6.74
N ARG A 551 0.88 16.86 -7.11
CA ARG A 551 1.02 17.34 -8.49
C ARG A 551 2.47 17.26 -9.01
N ARG A 552 3.45 17.60 -8.17
CA ARG A 552 4.87 17.52 -8.54
C ARG A 552 5.33 16.07 -8.64
N TRP A 553 4.86 15.23 -7.72
CA TRP A 553 5.15 13.79 -7.76
C TRP A 553 4.59 13.13 -9.02
N ALA A 554 3.34 13.41 -9.38
CA ALA A 554 2.71 12.91 -10.60
C ALA A 554 3.46 13.37 -11.86
N ALA A 555 3.87 14.65 -11.91
CA ALA A 555 4.68 15.16 -13.01
C ALA A 555 6.06 14.49 -13.11
N LEU A 556 6.70 14.21 -11.97
CA LEU A 556 7.97 13.47 -11.91
C LEU A 556 7.79 12.03 -12.41
N GLY A 557 6.75 11.33 -11.95
CA GLY A 557 6.47 9.95 -12.36
C GLY A 557 6.18 9.84 -13.86
N GLU A 558 5.38 10.76 -14.40
CA GLU A 558 5.10 10.82 -15.83
C GLU A 558 6.35 11.15 -16.65
N HIS A 559 7.23 12.04 -16.16
CA HIS A 559 8.50 12.32 -16.82
C HIS A 559 9.44 11.11 -16.78
N ALA A 560 9.58 10.45 -15.64
CA ALA A 560 10.37 9.24 -15.49
C ALA A 560 9.93 8.15 -16.47
N ARG A 561 8.61 7.91 -16.56
CA ARG A 561 8.01 6.92 -17.44
C ARG A 561 8.36 7.16 -18.91
N ARG A 562 8.33 8.41 -19.38
CA ARG A 562 8.71 8.76 -20.78
C ARG A 562 10.18 8.49 -21.09
N HIS A 563 11.03 8.41 -20.08
CA HIS A 563 12.43 8.04 -20.22
C HIS A 563 12.66 6.54 -19.93
N GLY A 564 11.61 5.74 -19.76
CA GLY A 564 11.74 4.31 -19.42
C GLY A 564 12.34 4.09 -18.03
N LEU A 565 12.10 5.02 -17.09
CA LEU A 565 12.57 4.95 -15.71
C LEU A 565 11.38 4.82 -14.76
N THR A 566 11.55 4.07 -13.67
CA THR A 566 10.57 4.05 -12.58
C THR A 566 10.81 5.22 -11.62
N PRO A 567 9.78 5.69 -10.88
CA PRO A 567 10.00 6.68 -9.82
C PRO A 567 11.03 6.23 -8.78
N THR A 568 11.10 4.93 -8.49
CA THR A 568 12.10 4.34 -7.59
C THR A 568 13.52 4.52 -8.13
N MET A 569 13.75 4.25 -9.42
CA MET A 569 15.05 4.48 -10.07
C MET A 569 15.47 5.95 -9.97
N VAL A 570 14.55 6.88 -10.26
CA VAL A 570 14.82 8.32 -10.17
C VAL A 570 15.17 8.77 -8.75
N VAL A 571 14.41 8.32 -7.74
CA VAL A 571 14.68 8.66 -6.35
C VAL A 571 15.99 8.03 -5.87
N ALA A 572 16.26 6.79 -6.24
CA ALA A 572 17.51 6.10 -5.91
C ALA A 572 18.72 6.81 -6.54
N ALA A 573 18.65 7.18 -7.82
CA ALA A 573 19.71 7.92 -8.51
C ALA A 573 19.98 9.27 -7.85
N ALA A 574 18.93 10.02 -7.53
CA ALA A 574 19.06 11.28 -6.80
C ALA A 574 19.69 11.09 -5.42
N PHE A 575 19.33 10.01 -4.71
CA PHE A 575 19.92 9.69 -3.41
C PHE A 575 21.40 9.33 -3.54
N VAL A 576 21.76 8.52 -4.54
CA VAL A 576 23.15 8.13 -4.86
C VAL A 576 23.98 9.36 -5.20
N GLU A 577 23.53 10.22 -6.11
CA GLU A 577 24.25 11.44 -6.50
C GLU A 577 24.51 12.37 -5.31
N ILE A 578 23.53 12.51 -4.41
CA ILE A 578 23.72 13.26 -3.17
C ILE A 578 24.78 12.60 -2.29
N LEU A 579 24.68 11.29 -2.06
CA LEU A 579 25.66 10.57 -1.22
C LEU A 579 27.07 10.68 -1.80
N GLU A 580 27.24 10.54 -3.11
CA GLU A 580 28.51 10.73 -3.82
C GLU A 580 29.10 12.13 -3.61
N ALA A 581 28.27 13.15 -3.75
CA ALA A 581 28.69 14.55 -3.55
C ALA A 581 29.21 14.80 -2.13
N TRP A 582 28.67 14.09 -1.13
CA TRP A 582 29.11 14.18 0.27
C TRP A 582 30.23 13.19 0.63
N SER A 583 30.36 12.06 -0.07
CA SER A 583 31.35 11.00 0.21
C SER A 583 32.67 11.14 -0.55
N GLY A 584 32.79 12.15 -1.42
CA GLY A 584 33.98 12.37 -2.24
C GLY A 584 34.09 11.42 -3.43
N ALA A 585 32.95 11.00 -3.99
CA ALA A 585 32.84 10.13 -5.17
C ALA A 585 33.57 8.77 -5.04
N GLN A 586 33.69 8.24 -3.81
CA GLN A 586 34.15 6.87 -3.62
C GLN A 586 33.01 5.89 -3.91
N PRO A 587 33.30 4.70 -4.46
CA PRO A 587 32.31 3.64 -4.56
C PRO A 587 31.74 3.30 -3.17
N PHE A 588 30.44 2.99 -3.10
CA PHE A 588 29.79 2.54 -1.87
C PHE A 588 28.65 1.57 -2.16
N LEU A 589 28.19 0.88 -1.11
CA LEU A 589 26.96 0.08 -1.18
C LEU A 589 25.77 0.85 -0.62
N LEU A 590 24.67 0.80 -1.35
CA LEU A 590 23.35 1.20 -0.88
C LEU A 590 22.52 -0.04 -0.56
N ASN A 591 21.96 -0.07 0.65
CA ASN A 591 21.03 -1.10 1.06
C ASN A 591 19.62 -0.78 0.55
N LEU A 592 19.07 -1.67 -0.27
CA LEU A 592 17.69 -1.59 -0.76
C LEU A 592 16.84 -2.62 -0.03
N THR A 593 15.82 -2.15 0.67
CA THR A 593 14.90 -2.99 1.41
C THR A 593 13.66 -3.31 0.57
N SER A 594 13.27 -4.58 0.52
CA SER A 594 11.99 -5.01 -0.04
C SER A 594 11.34 -6.05 0.87
N PHE A 595 10.11 -6.47 0.53
CA PHE A 595 9.38 -7.49 1.26
C PHE A 595 9.11 -8.64 0.32
N ARG A 596 9.52 -9.86 0.69
CA ARG A 596 9.37 -11.04 -0.16
C ARG A 596 8.68 -12.16 0.60
N ARG A 597 7.43 -12.40 0.23
CA ARG A 597 6.68 -13.61 0.62
C ARG A 597 6.93 -14.70 -0.42
N PRO A 598 6.97 -15.99 -0.01
CA PRO A 598 7.13 -17.07 -0.98
C PRO A 598 5.90 -17.16 -1.90
N PRO A 599 6.08 -17.32 -3.22
CA PRO A 599 4.97 -17.35 -4.18
C PRO A 599 4.29 -18.73 -4.23
N VAL A 600 3.81 -19.19 -3.08
CA VAL A 600 3.29 -20.57 -2.89
C VAL A 600 1.77 -20.63 -2.80
N ASP A 601 1.13 -19.55 -2.34
CA ASP A 601 -0.32 -19.39 -2.28
C ASP A 601 -0.68 -17.90 -2.35
N PRO A 602 -1.68 -17.46 -3.14
CA PRO A 602 -2.09 -16.05 -3.21
C PRO A 602 -2.50 -15.43 -1.85
N ARG A 603 -2.87 -16.24 -0.87
CA ARG A 603 -3.25 -15.80 0.48
C ARG A 603 -2.05 -15.57 1.39
N VAL A 604 -0.81 -15.87 0.95
CA VAL A 604 0.42 -15.59 1.71
C VAL A 604 0.55 -14.11 2.07
N ASP A 605 0.03 -13.22 1.22
CA ASP A 605 0.03 -11.77 1.43
C ASP A 605 -0.82 -11.33 2.64
N ALA A 606 -1.71 -12.20 3.13
CA ALA A 606 -2.46 -11.98 4.35
C ALA A 606 -1.74 -12.47 5.62
N ILE A 607 -0.56 -13.11 5.50
CA ILE A 607 0.25 -13.52 6.64
C ILE A 607 1.06 -12.32 7.14
N VAL A 608 0.94 -12.08 8.45
CA VAL A 608 1.79 -11.14 9.21
C VAL A 608 3.06 -11.86 9.64
N GLY A 609 4.20 -11.21 9.40
CA GLY A 609 5.54 -11.68 9.73
C GLY A 609 6.60 -10.69 9.26
N ASP A 610 7.87 -10.94 9.57
CA ASP A 610 8.98 -10.19 8.99
C ASP A 610 9.43 -10.88 7.69
N PHE A 611 9.00 -10.35 6.55
CA PHE A 611 9.42 -10.81 5.22
C PHE A 611 10.44 -9.86 4.60
N THR A 612 11.12 -9.06 5.43
CA THR A 612 12.10 -8.09 4.96
C THR A 612 13.27 -8.82 4.30
N THR A 613 13.61 -8.39 3.09
CA THR A 613 14.80 -8.82 2.37
C THR A 613 15.60 -7.61 1.94
N MET A 614 16.91 -7.81 1.77
CA MET A 614 17.87 -6.75 1.51
C MET A 614 18.63 -7.08 0.23
N ALA A 615 18.66 -6.13 -0.70
CA ALA A 615 19.55 -6.14 -1.83
C ALA A 615 20.64 -5.08 -1.66
N PHE A 616 21.86 -5.38 -2.10
CA PHE A 616 22.96 -4.43 -2.11
C PHE A 616 23.09 -3.85 -3.52
N LEU A 617 22.90 -2.54 -3.64
CA LEU A 617 23.15 -1.80 -4.87
C LEU A 617 24.57 -1.24 -4.80
N ARG A 618 25.43 -1.71 -5.69
CA ARG A 618 26.75 -1.09 -5.89
C ARG A 618 26.58 0.26 -6.57
N CYS A 619 27.08 1.29 -5.90
CA CYS A 619 27.11 2.66 -6.40
C CYS A 619 28.56 2.98 -6.73
N ASP A 620 28.95 2.81 -7.98
CA ASP A 620 30.30 3.09 -8.48
C ASP A 620 30.18 3.93 -9.75
N ARG A 621 30.40 5.23 -9.61
CA ARG A 621 30.37 6.16 -10.73
C ARG A 621 31.80 6.44 -11.16
N ALA A 622 32.24 5.70 -12.17
CA ALA A 622 33.58 5.88 -12.76
C ALA A 622 33.76 7.28 -13.39
N GLU A 623 32.70 7.91 -13.93
CA GLU A 623 32.74 9.28 -14.49
C GLU A 623 31.45 10.08 -14.26
N PRO A 624 31.52 11.43 -14.16
CA PRO A 624 30.33 12.30 -14.14
C PRO A 624 29.53 12.14 -15.44
N GLY A 625 28.36 11.50 -15.35
CA GLY A 625 27.44 11.28 -16.46
C GLY A 625 26.14 12.08 -16.33
N ALA A 626 25.29 12.02 -17.35
CA ALA A 626 23.93 12.55 -17.26
C ALA A 626 23.11 11.79 -16.19
N PHE A 627 22.15 12.46 -15.56
CA PHE A 627 21.33 11.89 -14.49
C PHE A 627 20.53 10.66 -14.94
N ASP A 628 20.01 10.69 -16.17
CA ASP A 628 19.25 9.59 -16.75
C ASP A 628 20.12 8.34 -16.97
N ALA A 629 21.42 8.51 -17.26
CA ALA A 629 22.35 7.40 -17.35
C ALA A 629 22.68 6.78 -15.99
N LEU A 630 22.70 7.57 -14.90
CA LEU A 630 22.84 7.04 -13.53
C LEU A 630 21.57 6.32 -13.06
N ALA A 631 20.40 6.77 -13.51
CA ALA A 631 19.12 6.19 -13.12
C ALA A 631 18.78 4.87 -13.82
N ARG A 632 19.38 4.60 -14.99
CA ARG A 632 19.28 3.33 -15.69
C ARG A 632 20.27 2.32 -15.11
#